data_AF-A0A9D9L6P2-F1
#
_entry.id   AF-A0A9D9L6P2-F1
#
_cell.length_a   1.000
_cell.length_b   1.000
_cell.length_c   1.000
_cell.angle_alpha   90.00
_cell.angle_beta   90.00
_cell.angle_gamma   90.00
#
_symmetry.space_group_name_H-M   'P 1'
#
loop_
_entity.id
_entity.type
_entity.pdbx_description
1 polymer ?
#
loop_
_entity_poly.entity_id
_entity_poly.type
_entity_poly.pdbx_seq_one_letter_code
_entity_poly.pdbx_strand_id
1 'polypeptide(L)'
;MDTELKQYIDEHKVKGHDVLIFRDGGDEFLKLLYECGGRVSMIVWYEYCRINEQRMGMGGYADTENDGFMWAETQLFMNVPKNSPPEEVRAYIAQIRRRYPEIMLYPEFYI
;
A
#
# COMPACT_ATOMS: atom_id res chain seq x y z
N MET A 1 12.23 14.19 7.64
CA MET A 1 11.33 13.08 7.97
C MET A 1 11.50 12.82 9.44
N ASP A 2 10.39 12.78 10.18
CA ASP A 2 10.42 12.46 11.62
C ASP A 2 11.14 11.12 11.84
N THR A 3 11.90 11.00 12.94
CA THR A 3 12.67 9.80 13.26
C THR A 3 11.74 8.60 13.45
N GLU A 4 10.55 8.80 14.02
CA GLU A 4 9.58 7.74 14.28
C GLU A 4 8.95 7.22 12.97
N LEU A 5 8.54 8.13 12.08
CA LEU A 5 7.99 7.77 10.77
C LEU A 5 9.03 7.01 9.92
N LYS A 6 10.29 7.47 9.95
CA LYS A 6 11.36 6.78 9.24
C LYS A 6 11.59 5.37 9.77
N GLN A 7 11.69 5.23 11.09
CA GLN A 7 11.87 3.93 11.71
C GLN A 7 10.72 2.99 11.37
N TYR A 8 9.46 3.46 11.43
CA TYR A 8 8.31 2.66 11.03
C TYR A 8 8.43 2.17 9.58
N ILE A 9 8.76 3.06 8.64
CA ILE A 9 8.93 2.70 7.22
C ILE A 9 10.00 1.62 7.07
N ASP A 10 11.17 1.81 7.70
CA ASP A 10 12.31 0.90 7.57
C ASP A 10 12.00 -0.50 8.16
N GLU A 11 11.18 -0.58 9.20
CA GLU A 11 10.81 -1.83 9.89
C GLU A 11 9.63 -2.57 9.24
N HIS A 12 8.66 -1.83 8.66
CA HIS A 12 7.37 -2.41 8.26
C HIS A 12 7.13 -2.49 6.75
N LYS A 13 7.88 -1.75 5.92
CA LYS A 13 7.68 -1.83 4.46
C LYS A 13 8.07 -3.22 3.94
N VAL A 14 7.44 -3.63 2.85
CA VAL A 14 7.87 -4.83 2.10
C VAL A 14 9.35 -4.72 1.72
N LYS A 15 10.12 -5.75 2.04
CA LYS A 15 11.58 -5.75 1.81
C LYS A 15 11.94 -5.94 0.34
N GLY A 16 13.14 -5.49 -0.01
CA GLY A 16 13.74 -5.67 -1.33
C GLY A 16 13.29 -4.64 -2.36
N HIS A 17 12.35 -3.76 -2.00
CA HIS A 17 11.78 -2.77 -2.90
C HIS A 17 11.71 -1.39 -2.24
N ASP A 18 11.78 -0.33 -3.05
CA ASP A 18 11.67 1.07 -2.59
C ASP A 18 10.22 1.57 -2.52
N VAL A 19 9.25 0.64 -2.48
CA VAL A 19 7.82 0.93 -2.43
C VAL A 19 7.30 0.91 -0.99
N LEU A 20 6.34 1.78 -0.69
CA LEU A 20 5.69 1.87 0.62
C LEU A 20 4.44 1.00 0.65
N ILE A 21 4.64 -0.32 0.56
CA ILE A 21 3.59 -1.33 0.75
C ILE A 21 3.74 -1.91 2.15
N PHE A 22 2.62 -1.99 2.87
CA PHE A 22 2.57 -2.52 4.24
C PHE A 22 1.54 -3.66 4.34
N ARG A 23 1.96 -4.81 4.89
CA ARG A 23 1.12 -6.02 5.02
C ARG A 23 -0.04 -5.88 6.02
N ASP A 24 0.03 -4.90 6.91
CA ASP A 24 -1.07 -4.55 7.82
C ASP A 24 -2.07 -3.56 7.17
N GLY A 25 -1.80 -3.13 5.93
CA GLY A 25 -2.59 -2.12 5.22
C GLY A 25 -2.15 -0.67 5.49
N GLY A 26 -1.13 -0.45 6.32
CA GLY A 26 -0.54 0.87 6.56
C GLY A 26 -1.40 1.80 7.41
N ASP A 27 -2.31 1.28 8.25
CA ASP A 27 -3.17 2.12 9.10
C ASP A 27 -2.35 2.96 10.09
N GLU A 28 -1.36 2.35 10.76
CA GLU A 28 -0.48 3.08 11.67
C GLU A 28 0.48 4.01 10.90
N PHE A 29 0.98 3.57 9.74
CA PHE A 29 1.73 4.44 8.83
C PHE A 29 0.96 5.72 8.49
N LEU A 30 -0.31 5.60 8.06
CA LEU A 30 -1.16 6.73 7.72
C LEU A 30 -1.37 7.65 8.91
N LYS A 31 -1.57 7.10 10.10
CA LYS A 31 -1.69 7.90 11.32
C LYS A 31 -0.40 8.69 11.59
N LEU A 32 0.74 8.01 11.65
CA LEU A 32 2.05 8.64 11.90
C LEU A 32 2.40 9.68 10.83
N LEU A 33 2.16 9.38 9.56
CA LEU A 33 2.41 10.29 8.43
C LEU A 33 1.66 11.62 8.62
N TYR A 34 0.38 11.57 8.96
CA TYR A 34 -0.45 12.76 9.14
C TYR A 34 -0.13 13.49 10.45
N GLU A 35 0.20 12.78 11.53
CA GLU A 35 0.68 13.38 12.79
C GLU A 35 1.98 14.17 12.58
N CYS A 36 2.85 13.70 11.68
CA CYS A 36 4.07 14.40 11.25
C CYS A 36 3.83 15.53 10.23
N GLY A 37 2.58 15.86 9.90
CA GLY A 37 2.21 16.87 8.90
C GLY A 37 2.44 16.44 7.44
N GLY A 38 2.72 15.16 7.20
CA GLY A 38 2.76 14.56 5.87
C GLY A 38 1.36 14.27 5.32
N ARG A 39 1.31 13.80 4.07
CA ARG A 39 0.06 13.40 3.41
C ARG A 39 0.35 12.34 2.35
N VAL A 40 -0.70 11.62 1.93
CA VAL A 40 -0.63 10.77 0.75
C VAL A 40 -0.96 11.63 -0.48
N SER A 41 -0.18 11.48 -1.56
CA SER A 41 -0.41 12.11 -2.86
C SER A 41 -1.10 11.17 -3.83
N MET A 42 -0.82 9.87 -3.76
CA MET A 42 -1.39 8.85 -4.62
C MET A 42 -1.39 7.49 -3.92
N ILE A 43 -2.40 6.67 -4.22
CA ILE A 43 -2.46 5.26 -3.84
C ILE A 43 -2.47 4.43 -5.12
N VAL A 44 -1.58 3.45 -5.18
CA VAL A 44 -1.58 2.36 -6.18
C VAL A 44 -1.90 1.07 -5.46
N TRP A 45 -2.58 0.12 -6.10
CA TRP A 45 -3.00 -1.13 -5.46
C TRP A 45 -2.31 -2.35 -6.04
N TYR A 46 -1.89 -3.23 -5.15
CA TYR A 46 -1.31 -4.53 -5.48
C TYR A 46 -2.16 -5.67 -4.94
N GLU A 47 -2.31 -6.71 -5.73
CA GLU A 47 -2.75 -8.04 -5.30
C GLU A 47 -1.52 -8.82 -4.82
N TYR A 48 -1.56 -9.34 -3.61
CA TYR A 48 -0.56 -10.32 -3.17
C TYR A 48 -1.04 -11.72 -3.59
N CYS A 49 -0.34 -12.37 -4.52
CA CYS A 49 -0.74 -13.66 -5.08
C CYS A 49 0.47 -14.51 -5.46
N ARG A 50 0.24 -15.75 -5.88
CA ARG A 50 1.27 -16.55 -6.53
C ARG A 50 1.53 -16.03 -7.94
N ILE A 51 2.78 -16.12 -8.39
CA ILE A 51 3.22 -15.61 -9.69
C ILE A 51 2.38 -16.17 -10.86
N ASN A 52 1.94 -17.42 -10.78
CA ASN A 52 1.14 -18.08 -11.81
C ASN A 52 -0.39 -17.94 -11.60
N GLU A 53 -0.83 -17.23 -10.57
CA GLU A 53 -2.25 -17.07 -10.20
C GLU A 53 -2.70 -15.59 -10.27
N GLN A 54 -1.88 -14.70 -10.83
CA GLN A 54 -2.21 -13.28 -10.98
C GLN A 54 -3.59 -13.09 -11.65
N ARG A 55 -4.48 -12.36 -10.99
CA ARG A 55 -5.84 -12.11 -11.47
C ARG A 55 -5.97 -10.73 -12.11
N MET A 56 -5.17 -9.77 -11.67
CA MET A 56 -5.19 -8.39 -12.15
C MET A 56 -3.80 -7.89 -12.54
N GLY A 57 -3.73 -7.15 -13.66
CA GLY A 57 -2.50 -6.55 -14.19
C GLY A 57 -1.59 -7.48 -14.98
N MET A 58 -0.43 -6.95 -15.36
CA MET A 58 0.61 -7.67 -16.13
C MET A 58 2.03 -7.51 -15.55
N GLY A 59 2.17 -6.85 -14.40
CA GLY A 59 3.46 -6.55 -13.78
C GLY A 59 3.39 -6.55 -12.26
N GLY A 60 4.54 -6.33 -11.62
CA GLY A 60 4.63 -6.35 -10.17
C GLY A 60 6.02 -6.65 -9.64
N TYR A 61 6.09 -6.85 -8.33
CA TYR A 61 7.32 -7.14 -7.61
C TYR A 61 7.30 -8.56 -7.06
N ALA A 62 8.31 -9.36 -7.38
CA ALA A 62 8.48 -10.65 -6.71
C ALA A 62 8.72 -10.43 -5.21
N ASP A 63 8.09 -11.26 -4.38
CA ASP A 63 8.31 -11.21 -2.94
C ASP A 63 9.66 -11.85 -2.61
N THR A 64 10.61 -11.05 -2.16
CA THR A 64 11.96 -11.51 -1.80
C THR A 64 12.00 -12.36 -0.53
N GLU A 65 10.91 -12.38 0.24
CA GLU A 65 10.80 -13.14 1.48
C GLU A 65 9.96 -14.42 1.32
N ASN A 66 9.20 -14.55 0.24
CA ASN A 66 8.33 -15.72 -0.02
C ASN A 66 8.42 -16.18 -1.48
N ASP A 67 9.21 -17.22 -1.71
CA ASP A 67 9.41 -17.80 -3.04
C ASP A 67 8.08 -18.19 -3.71
N GLY A 68 7.91 -17.77 -4.97
CA GLY A 68 6.72 -18.04 -5.76
C GLY A 68 5.55 -17.07 -5.56
N PHE A 69 5.68 -16.10 -4.66
CA PHE A 69 4.70 -15.03 -4.45
C PHE A 69 5.15 -13.70 -5.06
N MET A 70 4.19 -12.83 -5.34
CA MET A 70 4.43 -11.49 -5.86
C MET A 70 3.37 -10.49 -5.42
N TRP A 71 3.72 -9.22 -5.56
CA TRP A 71 2.86 -8.04 -5.49
C TRP A 71 2.50 -7.64 -6.91
N ALA A 72 1.33 -8.04 -7.38
CA ALA A 72 0.84 -7.80 -8.74
C ALA A 72 0.06 -6.48 -8.83
N GLU A 73 0.47 -5.55 -9.69
CA GLU A 73 -0.22 -4.27 -9.87
C GLU A 73 -1.63 -4.49 -10.42
N THR A 74 -2.65 -3.83 -9.86
CA THR A 74 -4.05 -4.10 -10.22
C THR A 74 -4.68 -3.10 -11.19
N GLN A 75 -3.92 -2.11 -11.66
CA GLN A 75 -4.41 -0.92 -12.39
C GLN A 75 -5.42 -0.05 -11.60
N LEU A 76 -5.69 -0.36 -10.33
CA LEU A 76 -6.45 0.50 -9.45
C LEU A 76 -5.51 1.56 -8.88
N PHE A 77 -5.89 2.83 -9.03
CA PHE A 77 -5.17 3.94 -8.42
C PHE A 77 -6.12 5.06 -8.02
N MET A 78 -5.68 5.87 -7.07
CA MET A 78 -6.35 7.10 -6.65
C MET A 78 -5.31 8.21 -6.52
N ASN A 79 -5.53 9.32 -7.22
CA ASN A 79 -4.86 10.58 -6.89
C ASN A 79 -5.54 11.16 -5.66
N VAL A 80 -4.79 11.38 -4.59
CA VAL A 80 -5.31 11.89 -3.32
C VAL A 80 -5.25 13.42 -3.34
N PRO A 81 -6.40 14.12 -3.25
CA PRO A 81 -6.41 15.57 -3.16
C PRO A 81 -5.58 16.07 -1.97
N LYS A 82 -4.86 17.18 -2.16
CA LYS A 82 -3.95 17.77 -1.16
C LYS A 82 -4.59 17.98 0.23
N ASN A 83 -5.90 18.22 0.26
CA ASN A 83 -6.65 18.55 1.47
C ASN A 83 -7.53 17.39 1.95
N SER A 84 -7.36 16.18 1.40
CA SER A 84 -8.11 15.02 1.88
C SER A 84 -7.66 14.65 3.29
N PRO A 85 -8.58 14.62 4.25
CA PRO A 85 -8.27 14.26 5.62
C PRO A 85 -8.00 12.75 5.73
N PRO A 86 -7.25 12.30 6.75
CA PRO A 86 -6.78 10.92 6.84
C PRO A 86 -7.92 9.89 6.93
N GLU A 87 -9.07 10.26 7.48
CA GLU A 87 -10.27 9.43 7.50
C GLU A 87 -10.85 9.16 6.11
N GLU A 88 -10.76 10.10 5.17
CA GLU A 88 -11.22 9.87 3.78
C GLU A 88 -10.31 8.87 3.08
N VAL A 89 -9.00 8.98 3.28
CA VAL A 89 -8.02 8.04 2.73
C VAL A 89 -8.25 6.63 3.29
N ARG A 90 -8.43 6.50 4.61
CA ARG A 90 -8.77 5.23 5.26
C ARG A 90 -10.10 4.65 4.78
N ALA A 91 -11.13 5.50 4.63
CA ALA A 91 -12.43 5.08 4.12
C ALA A 91 -12.35 4.54 2.68
N TYR A 92 -11.56 5.19 1.82
CA TYR A 92 -11.29 4.71 0.47
C TYR A 92 -10.61 3.35 0.47
N ILE A 93 -9.57 3.16 1.29
CA ILE A 93 -8.87 1.87 1.41
C ILE A 93 -9.84 0.75 1.83
N ALA A 94 -10.66 1.01 2.85
CA ALA A 94 -11.68 0.07 3.30
C ALA A 94 -12.73 -0.22 2.22
N GLN A 95 -13.15 0.80 1.46
CA GLN A 95 -14.11 0.64 0.37
C GLN A 95 -13.57 -0.27 -0.74
N ILE A 96 -12.32 -0.07 -1.18
CA ILE A 96 -11.71 -0.90 -2.24
C ILE A 96 -11.57 -2.35 -1.78
N ARG A 97 -11.07 -2.59 -0.57
CA ARG A 97 -11.00 -3.94 -0.01
C ARG A 97 -12.37 -4.62 0.11
N ARG A 98 -13.42 -3.86 0.46
CA ARG A 98 -14.80 -4.38 0.49
C ARG A 98 -15.35 -4.67 -0.91
N ARG A 99 -14.89 -3.95 -1.93
CA ARG A 99 -15.34 -4.13 -3.32
C ARG A 99 -14.74 -5.38 -3.97
N TYR A 100 -13.53 -5.77 -3.55
CA TYR A 100 -12.81 -6.93 -4.06
C TYR A 100 -12.40 -7.88 -2.92
N PRO A 101 -13.36 -8.44 -2.16
CA PRO A 101 -13.07 -9.23 -0.96
C PRO A 101 -12.33 -10.55 -1.24
N GLU A 102 -12.39 -11.04 -2.47
CA GLU A 102 -11.71 -12.25 -2.94
C GLU A 102 -10.26 -12.03 -3.38
N ILE A 103 -9.78 -10.78 -3.31
CA ILE A 103 -8.44 -10.38 -3.73
C ILE A 103 -7.68 -9.84 -2.51
N MET A 104 -6.46 -10.32 -2.30
CA MET A 104 -5.61 -9.84 -1.21
C MET A 104 -4.97 -8.50 -1.59
N LEU A 105 -5.75 -7.42 -1.48
CA LEU A 105 -5.36 -6.07 -1.89
C LEU A 105 -4.59 -5.29 -0.82
N TYR A 106 -3.48 -4.69 -1.26
CA TYR A 106 -2.61 -3.85 -0.45
C TYR A 106 -2.32 -2.51 -1.16
N PRO A 107 -2.45 -1.38 -0.44
CA PRO A 107 -2.07 -0.09 -0.99
C PRO A 107 -0.55 0.12 -0.94
N GLU A 108 -0.01 0.65 -2.03
CA GLU A 108 1.26 1.37 -2.08
C GLU A 108 0.97 2.86 -1.89
N PHE A 109 1.70 3.49 -0.98
CA PHE A 109 1.54 4.91 -0.68
C PHE A 109 2.62 5.75 -1.34
N TYR A 110 2.20 6.78 -2.06
CA TYR A 110 3.07 7.89 -2.47
C TYR A 110 2.81 9.06 -1.52
N ILE A 111 3.85 9.60 -0.91
CA ILE A 111 3.78 10.68 0.09
C ILE A 111 4.25 12.03 -0.45
#